data_AF-A0A7W9FBX9-F1
#
_entry.id   AF-A0A7W9FBX9-F1
#
_cell.length_a   1.000
_cell.length_b   1.000
_cell.length_c   1.000
_cell.angle_alpha   90.00
_cell.angle_beta   90.00
_cell.angle_gamma   90.00
#
_symmetry.space_group_name_H-M   'P 1'
#
loop_
_entity.id
_entity.type
_entity.pdbx_description
1 polymer ?
#
loop_
_entity_poly.entity_id
_entity_poly.type
_entity_poly.pdbx_seq_one_letter_code
_entity_poly.pdbx_strand_id
1 'polypeptide(L)'
;MTTSTEVRGGRARRREARRRSHHLVTADETSLLELETFLATLPLCASGRVFIEVPDARDIGVIEAPARMTVTWLARSSRSGAPGSGRPCAPGTALARATCAWADEMLCDDEMPTHITLLGGYLGTADIVEHLKTDLRVPEAAISVPERFGLLSSEN
;
A
#
# COMPACT_ATOMS: atom_id res chain seq x y z
N MET A 1 -15.86 23.05 41.48
CA MET A 1 -14.65 22.21 41.44
C MET A 1 -15.03 20.93 40.70
N THR A 2 -14.87 20.93 39.38
CA THR A 2 -15.33 19.85 38.48
C THR A 2 -14.30 19.71 37.35
N THR A 3 -13.33 18.84 37.56
CA THR A 3 -12.24 18.60 36.60
C THR A 3 -12.03 17.10 36.51
N SER A 4 -12.95 16.36 35.86
CA SER A 4 -12.71 14.92 35.68
C SER A 4 -13.40 14.21 34.50
N THR A 5 -13.98 14.92 33.53
CA THR A 5 -14.71 14.26 32.42
C THR A 5 -14.09 14.46 31.03
N GLU A 6 -13.29 15.51 30.79
CA GLU A 6 -12.73 15.79 29.44
C GLU A 6 -11.56 14.88 29.02
N VAL A 7 -10.81 14.30 29.97
CA VAL A 7 -9.60 13.52 29.65
C VAL A 7 -9.92 12.14 29.03
N ARG A 8 -11.13 11.61 29.25
CA ARG A 8 -11.54 10.27 28.77
C ARG A 8 -11.82 10.25 27.26
N GLY A 9 -12.29 11.35 26.67
CA GLY A 9 -12.55 11.44 25.22
C GLY A 9 -11.29 11.54 24.36
N GLY A 10 -10.26 12.26 24.84
CA GLY A 10 -9.02 12.48 24.07
C GLY A 10 -8.17 11.23 23.85
N ARG A 11 -8.20 10.26 24.79
CA ARG A 11 -7.48 8.98 24.64
C ARG A 11 -8.18 8.03 23.66
N ALA A 12 -9.51 7.94 23.73
CA ALA A 12 -10.31 7.15 22.79
C ALA A 12 -10.17 7.67 21.35
N ARG A 13 -10.30 8.99 21.15
CA ARG A 13 -10.14 9.62 19.83
C ARG A 13 -8.74 9.42 19.23
N ARG A 14 -7.67 9.53 20.04
CA ARG A 14 -6.30 9.21 19.57
C ARG A 14 -6.12 7.74 19.24
N ARG A 15 -6.76 6.83 19.98
CA ARG A 15 -6.72 5.39 19.68
C ARG A 15 -7.45 5.08 18.37
N GLU A 16 -8.59 5.72 18.12
CA GLU A 16 -9.34 5.60 16.87
C GLU A 16 -8.59 6.20 15.68
N ALA A 17 -8.00 7.40 15.84
CA ALA A 17 -7.16 8.00 14.81
C ALA A 17 -5.97 7.10 14.44
N ARG A 18 -5.29 6.50 15.44
CA ARG A 18 -4.23 5.51 15.21
C ARG A 18 -4.72 4.26 14.49
N ARG A 19 -5.95 3.83 14.74
CA ARG A 19 -6.57 2.68 14.04
C ARG A 19 -6.89 2.99 12.57
N ARG A 20 -7.10 4.25 12.21
CA ARG A 20 -7.39 4.72 10.84
C ARG A 20 -6.14 5.08 10.02
N SER A 21 -4.94 4.95 10.57
CA SER A 21 -3.70 5.33 9.88
C SER A 21 -2.87 4.12 9.45
N HIS A 22 -3.53 3.02 9.09
CA HIS A 22 -2.85 1.85 8.52
C HIS A 22 -2.88 1.93 6.99
N HIS A 23 -1.73 1.85 6.34
CA HIS A 23 -1.57 2.08 4.91
C HIS A 23 -0.84 0.92 4.23
N LEU A 24 -1.36 0.47 3.09
CA LEU A 24 -0.64 -0.37 2.13
C LEU A 24 -0.40 0.47 0.88
N VAL A 25 0.86 0.71 0.55
CA VAL A 25 1.25 1.58 -0.57
C VAL A 25 2.10 0.81 -1.56
N THR A 26 1.84 0.95 -2.84
CA THR A 26 2.71 0.41 -3.89
C THR A 26 3.28 1.52 -4.75
N ALA A 27 4.45 1.29 -5.35
CA ALA A 27 5.05 2.16 -6.35
C ALA A 27 6.01 1.36 -7.26
N ASP A 28 6.46 2.01 -8.32
CA ASP A 28 7.48 1.52 -9.25
C ASP A 28 8.51 2.61 -9.59
N GLU A 29 9.46 2.29 -10.47
CA GLU A 29 10.50 3.24 -10.90
C GLU A 29 9.97 4.56 -11.51
N THR A 30 8.71 4.60 -11.95
CA THR A 30 8.10 5.78 -12.59
C THR A 30 7.28 6.64 -11.63
N SER A 31 6.99 6.12 -10.44
CA SER A 31 6.07 6.72 -9.46
C SER A 31 6.74 7.10 -8.13
N LEU A 32 8.07 7.08 -8.07
CA LEU A 32 8.83 7.42 -6.85
C LEU A 32 8.53 8.83 -6.32
N LEU A 33 8.43 9.83 -7.20
CA LEU A 33 8.11 11.20 -6.77
C LEU A 33 6.68 11.32 -6.21
N GLU A 34 5.73 10.61 -6.82
CA GLU A 34 4.35 10.55 -6.37
C GLU A 34 4.27 9.85 -5.00
N LEU A 35 5.03 8.77 -4.82
CA LEU A 35 5.17 8.07 -3.55
C LEU A 35 5.73 8.97 -2.45
N GLU A 36 6.86 9.64 -2.67
CA GLU A 36 7.46 10.54 -1.68
C GLU A 36 6.52 11.67 -1.28
N THR A 37 5.84 12.26 -2.27
CA THR A 37 4.84 13.30 -2.04
C THR A 37 3.70 12.76 -1.17
N PHE A 38 3.17 11.58 -1.50
CA PHE A 38 2.12 10.94 -0.72
C PHE A 38 2.56 10.66 0.72
N LEU A 39 3.72 10.05 0.91
CA LEU A 39 4.25 9.71 2.24
C LEU A 39 4.47 10.96 3.11
N ALA A 40 4.87 12.08 2.52
CA ALA A 40 5.03 13.35 3.23
C ALA A 40 3.70 13.95 3.75
N THR A 41 2.56 13.55 3.17
CA THR A 41 1.24 13.99 3.65
C THR A 41 0.70 13.15 4.82
N LEU A 42 1.30 11.98 5.06
CA LEU A 42 0.80 11.06 6.07
C LEU A 42 1.09 11.58 7.50
N PRO A 43 0.19 11.31 8.47
CA PRO A 43 0.43 11.67 9.86
C PRO A 43 1.63 10.91 10.44
N LEU A 44 2.31 11.48 11.43
CA LEU A 44 3.47 10.85 12.10
C LEU A 44 3.17 9.48 12.75
N CYS A 45 1.89 9.20 13.03
CA CYS A 45 1.47 7.92 13.57
C CYS A 45 1.01 6.91 12.51
N ALA A 46 1.10 7.26 11.22
CA ALA A 46 0.85 6.34 10.13
C ALA A 46 1.75 5.12 10.25
N SER A 47 1.16 3.97 9.95
CA SER A 47 1.77 2.65 10.04
C SER A 47 1.41 1.84 8.81
N GLY A 48 2.19 0.80 8.51
CA GLY A 48 1.86 -0.11 7.42
C GLY A 48 3.05 -0.46 6.53
N ARG A 49 2.79 -0.72 5.25
CA ARG A 49 3.79 -1.24 4.31
C ARG A 49 3.85 -0.42 3.03
N VAL A 50 5.05 -0.27 2.52
CA VAL A 50 5.32 0.26 1.18
C VAL A 50 6.10 -0.78 0.39
N PHE A 51 5.60 -1.17 -0.78
CA PHE A 51 6.31 -2.01 -1.73
C PHE A 51 6.70 -1.18 -2.95
N ILE A 52 7.97 -1.25 -3.35
CA ILE A 52 8.49 -0.50 -4.49
C ILE A 52 9.18 -1.46 -5.44
N GLU A 53 8.70 -1.56 -6.67
CA GLU A 53 9.34 -2.36 -7.70
C GLU A 53 10.32 -1.53 -8.53
N VAL A 54 11.48 -2.11 -8.85
CA VAL A 54 12.49 -1.49 -9.70
C VAL A 54 13.07 -2.51 -10.68
N PRO A 55 13.67 -2.07 -11.81
CA PRO A 55 14.32 -2.99 -12.75
C PRO A 55 15.43 -3.80 -12.09
N ASP A 56 16.33 -3.13 -11.36
CA ASP A 56 17.53 -3.74 -10.80
C ASP A 56 17.83 -3.26 -9.36
N ALA A 57 18.62 -4.05 -8.62
CA ALA A 57 19.02 -3.71 -7.24
C ALA A 57 19.82 -2.41 -7.14
N ARG A 58 20.50 -2.00 -8.22
CA ARG A 58 21.21 -0.72 -8.28
C ARG A 58 20.28 0.50 -8.26
N ASP A 59 19.02 0.31 -8.60
CA ASP A 59 18.01 1.37 -8.66
C ASP A 59 17.34 1.59 -7.30
N ILE A 60 17.75 0.83 -6.26
CA ILE A 60 17.28 0.99 -4.89
C ILE A 60 17.82 2.29 -4.30
N GLY A 61 16.93 3.07 -3.71
CA GLY A 61 17.24 4.35 -3.08
C GLY A 61 16.78 4.45 -1.63
N VAL A 62 16.82 5.68 -1.12
CA VAL A 62 16.29 6.04 0.20
C VAL A 62 14.92 6.68 -0.01
N ILE A 63 13.92 6.21 0.75
CA ILE A 63 12.57 6.79 0.78
C ILE A 63 12.26 7.11 2.24
N GLU A 64 11.94 8.36 2.50
CA GLU A 64 11.51 8.82 3.82
C GLU A 64 10.04 8.42 4.02
N ALA A 65 9.79 7.55 5.00
CA ALA A 65 8.46 7.12 5.39
C ALA A 65 8.21 7.36 6.88
N PRO A 66 6.96 7.51 7.33
CA PRO A 66 6.62 7.55 8.75
C PRO A 66 7.25 6.38 9.52
N ALA A 67 7.74 6.65 10.74
CA ALA A 67 8.58 5.71 11.50
C ALA A 67 7.96 4.33 11.82
N ARG A 68 6.65 4.15 11.63
CA ARG A 68 5.95 2.87 11.82
C ARG A 68 5.58 2.19 10.51
N MET A 69 6.09 2.69 9.39
CA MET A 69 5.95 2.08 8.07
C MET A 69 7.24 1.37 7.67
N THR A 70 7.11 0.28 6.93
CA THR A 70 8.26 -0.46 6.40
C THR A 70 8.27 -0.37 4.89
N VAL A 71 9.35 0.19 4.33
CA VAL A 71 9.62 0.23 2.89
C VAL A 71 10.36 -1.02 2.46
N THR A 72 9.85 -1.70 1.43
CA THR A 72 10.42 -2.93 0.87
C THR A 72 10.65 -2.75 -0.62
N TRP A 73 11.90 -2.88 -1.05
CA TRP A 73 12.29 -2.80 -2.46
C TRP A 73 12.27 -4.17 -3.13
N LEU A 74 11.79 -4.21 -4.37
CA LEU A 74 11.59 -5.41 -5.18
C LEU A 74 12.33 -5.25 -6.51
N ALA A 75 13.60 -5.66 -6.56
CA ALA A 75 14.38 -5.68 -7.80
C ALA A 75 13.96 -6.85 -8.70
N ARG A 76 13.43 -6.56 -9.89
CA ARG A 76 12.97 -7.57 -10.86
C ARG A 76 14.09 -8.48 -11.37
N SER A 77 15.29 -7.93 -11.58
CA SER A 77 16.45 -8.69 -12.08
C SER A 77 16.86 -9.85 -11.17
N SER A 78 16.62 -9.72 -9.85
CA SER A 78 16.91 -10.74 -8.85
C SER A 78 15.79 -11.77 -8.63
N ARG A 79 14.65 -11.63 -9.32
CA ARG A 79 13.43 -12.42 -9.08
C ARG A 79 13.01 -13.21 -10.31
N SER A 80 12.63 -14.47 -10.10
CA SER A 80 12.08 -15.32 -11.15
C SER A 80 10.63 -14.93 -11.47
N GLY A 81 10.31 -14.86 -12.76
CA GLY A 81 8.98 -14.61 -13.30
C GLY A 81 8.01 -15.78 -13.06
N ALA A 82 7.25 -16.17 -14.09
CA ALA A 82 6.35 -17.31 -13.97
C ALA A 82 7.13 -18.60 -13.66
N PRO A 83 6.66 -19.45 -12.72
CA PRO A 83 7.30 -20.73 -12.43
C PRO A 83 7.55 -21.54 -13.71
N GLY A 84 8.75 -22.12 -13.84
CA GLY A 84 9.15 -22.89 -15.02
C GLY A 84 9.55 -22.07 -16.26
N SER A 85 9.42 -20.73 -16.25
CA SER A 85 9.79 -19.91 -17.42
C SER A 85 11.29 -19.62 -17.56
N GLY A 86 12.05 -19.67 -16.45
CA GLY A 86 13.46 -19.26 -16.39
C GLY A 86 13.69 -17.77 -16.69
N ARG A 87 12.63 -16.97 -16.85
CA ARG A 87 12.69 -15.54 -17.16
C ARG A 87 12.69 -14.70 -15.87
N PRO A 88 13.26 -13.49 -15.89
CA PRO A 88 13.07 -12.53 -14.80
C PRO A 88 11.60 -12.10 -14.70
N CYS A 89 11.22 -11.50 -13.57
CA CYS A 89 9.90 -10.88 -13.40
C CYS A 89 9.62 -9.83 -14.49
N ALA A 90 8.43 -9.91 -15.10
CA ALA A 90 7.90 -8.82 -15.90
C ALA A 90 7.58 -7.61 -15.00
N PRO A 91 7.54 -6.38 -15.55
CA PRO A 91 7.04 -5.22 -14.83
C PRO A 91 5.68 -5.50 -14.17
N GLY A 92 5.51 -5.07 -12.92
CA GLY A 92 4.33 -5.26 -12.08
C GLY A 92 4.24 -6.61 -11.38
N THR A 93 4.96 -7.65 -11.84
CA THR A 93 4.78 -9.02 -11.32
C THR A 93 5.31 -9.17 -9.89
N ALA A 94 6.47 -8.60 -9.56
CA ALA A 94 7.01 -8.72 -8.21
C ALA A 94 6.18 -7.87 -7.23
N LEU A 95 5.76 -6.69 -7.67
CA LEU A 95 4.88 -5.79 -6.92
C LEU A 95 3.55 -6.45 -6.58
N ALA A 96 2.86 -7.02 -7.58
CA ALA A 96 1.57 -7.67 -7.40
C ALA A 96 1.67 -8.85 -6.43
N ARG A 97 2.65 -9.74 -6.63
CA ARG A 97 2.86 -10.89 -5.75
C ARG A 97 3.12 -10.50 -4.30
N ALA A 98 4.00 -9.54 -4.06
CA ALA A 98 4.32 -9.10 -2.70
C ALA A 98 3.11 -8.45 -2.02
N THR A 99 2.35 -7.66 -2.77
CA THR A 99 1.18 -6.93 -2.26
C THR A 99 0.04 -7.91 -1.94
N CYS A 100 -0.30 -8.81 -2.86
CA CYS A 100 -1.35 -9.81 -2.63
C CYS A 100 -0.99 -10.76 -1.49
N ALA A 101 0.25 -11.27 -1.45
CA ALA A 101 0.67 -12.15 -0.35
C ALA A 101 0.60 -11.46 1.01
N TRP A 102 1.00 -10.19 1.09
CA TRP A 102 0.85 -9.41 2.32
C TRP A 102 -0.63 -9.20 2.66
N ALA A 103 -1.47 -8.89 1.66
CA ALA A 103 -2.89 -8.63 1.85
C ALA A 103 -3.64 -9.88 2.35
N ASP A 104 -3.34 -11.05 1.79
CA ASP A 104 -3.91 -12.35 2.18
C ASP A 104 -3.64 -12.68 3.66
N GLU A 105 -2.47 -12.30 4.17
CA GLU A 105 -2.09 -12.59 5.54
C GLU A 105 -2.53 -11.51 6.54
N MET A 106 -2.66 -10.25 6.10
CA MET A 106 -2.70 -9.10 7.00
C MET A 106 -4.00 -8.29 6.92
N LEU A 107 -4.76 -8.38 5.83
CA LEU A 107 -6.11 -7.82 5.79
C LEU A 107 -7.03 -8.78 6.53
N CYS A 108 -7.32 -8.46 7.80
CA CYS A 108 -8.31 -9.18 8.60
C CYS A 108 -9.64 -8.40 8.58
N ASP A 109 -10.76 -9.12 8.49
CA ASP A 109 -12.09 -8.54 8.22
C ASP A 109 -12.59 -7.50 9.24
N ASP A 110 -12.09 -7.48 10.49
CA ASP A 110 -12.82 -6.80 11.58
C ASP A 110 -12.02 -5.86 12.52
N GLU A 111 -10.69 -5.74 12.42
CA GLU A 111 -9.93 -5.03 13.48
C GLU A 111 -9.54 -3.57 13.15
N MET A 112 -9.09 -3.29 11.93
CA MET A 112 -8.59 -1.97 11.50
C MET A 112 -8.73 -1.74 9.99
N PRO A 113 -9.41 -0.67 9.54
CA PRO A 113 -9.47 -0.36 8.11
C PRO A 113 -8.08 0.00 7.59
N THR A 114 -7.65 -0.66 6.51
CA THR A 114 -6.40 -0.37 5.82
C THR A 114 -6.70 0.47 4.58
N HIS A 115 -6.03 1.62 4.47
CA HIS A 115 -6.07 2.45 3.27
C HIS A 115 -5.05 1.94 2.27
N ILE A 116 -5.50 1.57 1.07
CA ILE A 116 -4.68 0.99 0.02
C ILE A 116 -4.45 2.03 -1.06
N THR A 117 -3.20 2.40 -1.32
CA THR A 117 -2.81 3.38 -2.34
C THR A 117 -1.89 2.71 -3.35
N LEU A 118 -2.40 2.43 -4.55
CA LEU A 118 -1.67 1.68 -5.56
C LEU A 118 -1.10 2.64 -6.61
N LEU A 119 0.17 3.03 -6.41
CA LEU A 119 0.94 3.74 -7.42
C LEU A 119 1.73 2.73 -8.25
N GLY A 120 2.12 3.18 -9.46
CA GLY A 120 2.91 2.40 -10.41
C GLY A 120 2.19 2.13 -11.72
N GLY A 121 2.70 1.17 -12.49
CA GLY A 121 2.19 0.80 -13.80
C GLY A 121 0.82 0.13 -13.77
N TYR A 122 0.10 0.25 -14.88
CA TYR A 122 -1.26 -0.26 -15.04
C TYR A 122 -1.36 -1.77 -14.77
N LEU A 123 -0.50 -2.60 -15.38
CA LEU A 123 -0.64 -4.06 -15.32
C LEU A 123 -0.54 -4.59 -13.88
N GLY A 124 0.50 -4.18 -13.13
CA GLY A 124 0.63 -4.59 -11.73
C GLY A 124 -0.51 -4.07 -10.86
N THR A 125 -0.95 -2.83 -11.10
CA THR A 125 -2.08 -2.24 -10.36
C THR A 125 -3.39 -2.99 -10.63
N ALA A 126 -3.66 -3.34 -11.89
CA ALA A 126 -4.86 -4.07 -12.28
C ALA A 126 -4.91 -5.47 -11.64
N ASP A 127 -3.79 -6.19 -11.64
CA ASP A 127 -3.68 -7.51 -11.00
C ASP A 127 -3.96 -7.43 -9.49
N ILE A 128 -3.43 -6.40 -8.82
CA ILE A 128 -3.66 -6.17 -7.39
C ILE A 128 -5.13 -5.81 -7.13
N VAL A 129 -5.71 -4.89 -7.90
CA VAL A 129 -7.11 -4.47 -7.72
C VAL A 129 -8.06 -5.66 -7.90
N GLU A 130 -7.83 -6.48 -8.93
CA GLU A 130 -8.64 -7.69 -9.16
C GLU A 130 -8.57 -8.63 -7.96
N HIS A 131 -7.36 -8.95 -7.46
CA HIS A 131 -7.17 -9.81 -6.29
C HIS A 131 -7.87 -9.25 -5.04
N LEU A 132 -7.67 -7.96 -4.75
CA LEU A 132 -8.27 -7.30 -3.59
C LEU A 132 -9.80 -7.33 -3.64
N LYS A 133 -10.40 -7.12 -4.82
CA LYS A 133 -11.86 -7.08 -4.98
C LYS A 133 -12.50 -8.47 -5.06
N THR A 134 -11.87 -9.39 -5.77
CA THR A 134 -12.46 -10.70 -6.07
C THR A 134 -12.20 -11.70 -4.96
N ASP A 135 -10.96 -11.79 -4.48
CA ASP A 135 -10.55 -12.80 -3.51
C ASP A 135 -10.73 -12.30 -2.07
N LEU A 136 -10.32 -11.06 -1.79
CA LEU A 136 -10.38 -10.46 -0.45
C LEU A 136 -11.61 -9.57 -0.22
N ARG A 137 -12.42 -9.30 -1.25
CA ARG A 137 -13.65 -8.48 -1.17
C ARG A 137 -13.46 -7.12 -0.50
N VAL A 138 -12.28 -6.51 -0.69
CA VAL A 138 -11.97 -5.19 -0.16
C VAL A 138 -12.90 -4.15 -0.82
N PRO A 139 -13.56 -3.27 -0.03
CA PRO A 139 -14.40 -2.22 -0.58
C PRO A 139 -13.62 -1.26 -1.48
N GLU A 140 -14.21 -0.82 -2.60
CA GLU A 140 -13.55 0.13 -3.52
C GLU A 140 -13.14 1.43 -2.81
N ALA A 141 -13.92 1.90 -1.84
CA ALA A 141 -13.61 3.09 -1.05
C ALA A 141 -12.33 2.99 -0.19
N ALA A 142 -11.80 1.78 0.01
CA ALA A 142 -10.52 1.57 0.70
C ALA A 142 -9.32 1.60 -0.27
N ILE A 143 -9.57 1.55 -1.59
CA ILE A 143 -8.56 1.45 -2.63
C ILE A 143 -8.48 2.79 -3.38
N SER A 144 -7.28 3.33 -3.49
CA SER A 144 -6.97 4.52 -4.28
C SER A 144 -5.99 4.13 -5.38
N VAL A 145 -6.37 4.40 -6.63
CA VAL A 145 -5.54 4.19 -7.82
C VAL A 145 -5.58 5.45 -8.69
N PRO A 146 -4.57 5.71 -9.52
CA PRO A 146 -4.62 6.81 -10.46
C PRO A 146 -5.85 6.74 -11.39
N GLU A 147 -6.63 7.82 -11.47
CA GLU A 147 -7.88 7.88 -12.25
C GLU A 147 -7.72 7.47 -13.71
N ARG A 148 -6.55 7.78 -14.29
CA ARG A 148 -6.16 7.41 -15.66
C ARG A 148 -6.24 5.90 -15.96
N PHE A 149 -6.27 5.05 -14.94
CA PHE A 149 -6.37 3.60 -15.10
C PHE A 149 -7.81 3.10 -15.21
N GLY A 150 -8.81 3.85 -14.74
CA GLY A 150 -10.23 3.46 -14.85
C GLY A 150 -10.57 2.09 -14.22
N LEU A 151 -9.83 1.66 -13.18
CA LEU A 151 -9.97 0.34 -12.55
C LEU A 151 -11.05 0.29 -11.45
N LEU A 152 -11.44 1.45 -10.92
CA LEU A 152 -12.48 1.59 -9.90
C LEU A 152 -13.70 2.28 -10.52
N SER A 153 -14.89 1.93 -10.03
CA SER A 153 -16.10 2.60 -10.48
C SER A 153 -16.01 4.06 -10.02
N SER A 154 -16.17 5.02 -10.92
CA SER A 154 -16.30 6.41 -10.52
C SER A 154 -17.54 6.53 -9.63
N GLU A 155 -17.36 6.79 -8.33
CA GLU A 155 -18.47 7.14 -7.45
C GLU A 155 -19.16 8.39 -8.06
N ASN A 156 -20.44 8.25 -8.38
CA ASN A 156 -21.32 9.31 -8.88
C ASN A 156 -22.28 9.75 -7.79
#